data_AF-A0A965YGE6-F1
#
_entry.id   AF-A0A965YGE6-F1
#
_cell.length_a   1.000
_cell.length_b   1.000
_cell.length_c   1.000
_cell.angle_alpha   90.00
_cell.angle_beta   90.00
_cell.angle_gamma   90.00
#
_symmetry.space_group_name_H-M   'P 1'
#
loop_
_entity.id
_entity.type
_entity.pdbx_description
1 polymer ?
#
loop_
_entity_poly.entity_id
_entity_poly.type
_entity_poly.pdbx_seq_one_letter_code
_entity_poly.pdbx_strand_id
1 'polypeptide(L)' 'MLRFDLRVQTNHQFDYCRVYDNPKEADLLRFSRLIWFGYDEQGPAVYREDPKTGEVVRIDFLH' A
#
# COMPACT_ATOMS: atom_id res chain seq x y z
N MET A 1 -4.08 9.28 -11.03
CA MET A 1 -3.94 7.95 -10.39
C MET A 1 -2.52 7.43 -10.60
N LEU A 2 -1.83 6.97 -9.56
CA LEU A 2 -0.56 6.25 -9.70
C LEU A 2 -0.84 4.89 -10.34
N ARG A 3 -0.01 4.45 -11.31
CA ARG A 3 -0.06 3.07 -11.81
C ARG A 3 0.59 2.15 -10.76
N PHE A 4 0.00 0.98 -10.55
CA PHE A 4 0.53 -0.05 -9.66
C PHE A 4 0.54 -1.40 -10.37
N ASP A 5 1.53 -2.22 -10.04
CA ASP A 5 1.73 -3.56 -10.60
C ASP A 5 0.98 -4.61 -9.79
N LEU A 6 0.76 -4.35 -8.49
CA LEU A 6 0.07 -5.26 -7.57
C LEU A 6 -1.02 -4.53 -6.77
N ARG A 7 -2.14 -5.22 -6.50
CA ARG A 7 -3.23 -4.74 -5.64
C ARG A 7 -3.53 -5.76 -4.56
N VAL A 8 -3.63 -5.29 -3.31
CA VAL A 8 -3.98 -6.11 -2.16
C VAL A 8 -5.12 -5.45 -1.40
N GLN A 9 -6.11 -6.24 -1.00
CA GLN A 9 -7.21 -5.80 -0.14
C GLN A 9 -6.96 -6.26 1.28
N THR A 10 -7.05 -5.33 2.23
CA THR A 10 -6.98 -5.65 3.66
C THR A 10 -8.37 -5.68 4.30
N ASN A 11 -8.49 -6.36 5.43
CA ASN A 11 -9.68 -6.33 6.30
C ASN A 11 -9.54 -5.28 7.42
N HIS A 12 -8.61 -4.35 7.29
CA HIS A 12 -8.29 -3.35 8.30
C HIS A 12 -8.86 -1.99 7.92
N GLN A 13 -9.36 -1.23 8.90
CA GLN A 13 -9.67 0.18 8.70
C GLN A 13 -8.40 0.99 8.43
N PHE A 14 -8.54 2.01 7.60
CA PHE A 14 -7.48 2.96 7.34
C PHE A 14 -7.10 3.72 8.61
N ASP A 15 -5.84 3.61 8.99
CA ASP A 15 -5.28 4.28 10.17
C ASP A 15 -3.82 4.64 9.90
N TYR A 16 -3.42 5.84 10.31
CA TYR A 16 -2.08 6.38 10.09
C TYR A 16 -0.98 5.52 10.73
N CYS A 17 -1.27 4.84 11.85
CA CYS A 17 -0.30 3.89 12.42
C CYS A 17 0.03 2.76 11.42
N ARG A 18 -0.98 2.20 10.76
CA ARG A 18 -0.83 1.11 9.79
C ARG A 18 -0.21 1.54 8.46
N VAL A 19 -0.34 2.82 8.11
CA VAL A 19 0.30 3.38 6.91
C VAL A 19 1.83 3.30 7.01
N TYR A 20 2.37 3.63 8.18
CA TYR A 20 3.82 3.66 8.41
C TYR A 20 4.39 2.29 8.80
N ASP A 21 3.57 1.40 9.37
CA ASP A 21 3.96 0.03 9.62
C ASP A 21 4.34 -0.69 8.33
N ASN A 22 5.40 -1.50 8.40
CA ASN A 22 5.73 -2.37 7.28
C ASN A 22 4.65 -3.45 7.13
N PRO A 23 4.37 -3.89 5.88
CA PRO A 23 3.51 -5.04 5.64
C PRO A 23 4.00 -6.25 6.43
N LYS A 24 3.09 -7.09 6.93
CA LYS A 24 3.45 -8.29 7.71
C LYS A 24 3.58 -9.52 6.83
N GLU A 25 2.96 -9.48 5.66
CA GLU A 25 2.99 -10.51 4.64
C GLU A 25 4.36 -10.53 3.95
N ALA A 26 4.98 -11.70 3.88
CA ALA A 26 6.35 -11.85 3.37
C ALA A 26 6.53 -11.28 1.95
N ASP A 27 5.54 -11.49 1.08
CA ASP A 27 5.57 -11.02 -0.32
C ASP A 27 5.44 -9.50 -0.44
N LEU A 28 4.94 -8.84 0.62
CA LEU A 28 4.77 -7.40 0.67
C LEU A 28 5.94 -6.66 1.34
N LEU A 29 6.78 -7.37 2.09
CA LEU A 29 7.96 -6.80 2.75
C LEU A 29 8.94 -6.14 1.78
N ARG A 30 8.97 -6.58 0.52
CA ARG A 30 9.81 -5.99 -0.52
C ARG A 30 9.37 -4.57 -0.90
N PHE A 31 8.09 -4.23 -0.75
CA PHE A 31 7.55 -2.89 -1.00
C PHE A 31 7.76 -1.99 0.22
N SER A 32 9.02 -1.71 0.52
CA SER A 32 9.40 -0.98 1.74
C SER A 32 9.25 0.54 1.63
N ARG A 33 9.24 1.10 0.40
CA ARG A 33 9.21 2.55 0.21
C ARG A 33 7.78 3.05 0.13
N LEU A 34 7.35 3.89 1.07
CA LEU A 34 6.08 4.58 0.99
C LEU A 34 6.11 5.68 -0.09
N ILE A 35 5.18 5.62 -1.05
CA ILE A 35 5.01 6.65 -2.09
C ILE A 35 3.87 7.60 -1.71
N TRP A 36 2.71 7.05 -1.35
CA TRP A 36 1.50 7.82 -1.10
C TRP A 36 0.54 7.07 -0.19
N PHE A 37 -0.28 7.81 0.55
CA PHE A 37 -1.38 7.27 1.33
C PHE A 37 -2.52 8.30 1.40
N GLY A 38 -3.75 7.81 1.53
CA GLY A 38 -4.93 8.65 1.68
C GLY A 38 -6.14 8.08 0.97
N TYR A 39 -7.11 8.93 0.69
CA TYR A 39 -8.34 8.57 -0.02
C TYR A 39 -8.21 8.94 -1.49
N ASP A 40 -8.27 7.95 -2.38
CA ASP A 40 -8.37 8.16 -3.83
C ASP A 40 -9.79 7.84 -4.33
N GLU A 41 -9.99 7.88 -5.64
CA GLU A 41 -11.29 7.62 -6.28
C GLU A 41 -11.89 6.24 -5.96
N GLN A 42 -11.09 5.31 -5.47
CA GLN A 42 -11.49 3.95 -5.09
C GLN A 42 -11.54 3.74 -3.57
N GLY A 43 -11.25 4.76 -2.76
CA GLY A 43 -11.30 4.71 -1.30
C GLY A 43 -9.92 4.86 -0.64
N PRO A 44 -9.80 4.52 0.66
CA PRO A 44 -8.55 4.63 1.39
C PRO A 44 -7.54 3.59 0.92
N ALA A 45 -6.34 4.05 0.57
CA ALA A 45 -5.27 3.22 0.06
C ALA A 45 -3.89 3.71 0.49
N VAL A 46 -2.93 2.78 0.44
CA VAL A 46 -1.49 3.02 0.60
C VAL A 46 -0.78 2.50 -0.64
N TYR A 47 0.15 3.28 -1.16
CA TYR A 47 0.99 2.92 -2.30
C TYR A 47 2.43 2.80 -1.83
N ARG A 48 3.01 1.64 -2.06
CA ARG A 48 4.40 1.33 -1.71
C ARG A 48 5.16 0.80 -2.91
N GLU A 49 6.47 1.02 -2.95
CA GLU A 49 7.37 0.62 -4.03
C GLU A 49 8.46 -0.32 -3.52
N ASP A 50 8.78 -1.31 -4.35
CA ASP A 50 9.99 -2.10 -4.21
C ASP A 50 11.19 -1.29 -4.73
N PRO A 51 12.12 -0.86 -3.87
CA PRO A 51 13.23 -0.01 -4.29
C PRO A 51 14.24 -0.70 -5.23
N LYS A 52 14.18 -2.04 -5.37
CA LYS A 52 15.07 -2.80 -6.26
C LYS A 52 14.49 -2.94 -7.66
N THR A 53 13.17 -3.15 -7.78
CA THR A 53 12.51 -3.41 -9.07
C THR A 53 11.73 -2.22 -9.61
N GLY A 54 11.36 -1.27 -8.75
CA GLY A 54 10.46 -0.17 -9.09
C GLY A 54 8.98 -0.59 -9.17
N GLU A 55 8.65 -1.84 -8.83
CA GLU A 55 7.26 -2.29 -8.81
C GLU A 55 6.48 -1.59 -7.69
N VAL A 56 5.24 -1.21 -7.97
CA VAL A 56 4.38 -0.51 -7.02
C VAL A 56 3.22 -1.41 -6.61
N VAL A 57 3.00 -1.53 -5.30
CA VAL A 57 1.81 -2.15 -4.72
C VAL A 57 0.83 -1.08 -4.22
N ARG A 58 -0.45 -1.30 -4.51
CA ARG A 58 -1.58 -0.62 -3.88
C ARG A 58 -2.18 -1.53 -2.81
N ILE A 59 -2.30 -1.03 -1.60
CA ILE A 59 -2.90 -1.71 -0.46
C ILE A 59 -4.19 -0.96 -0.10
N ASP A 60 -5.32 -1.60 -0.32
CA ASP A 60 -6.65 -1.07 -0.02
C ASP A 60 -7.07 -1.37 1.43
N PHE A 61 -7.69 -0.39 2.06
CA PHE A 61 -8.22 -0.48 3.40
C PHE A 61 -9.74 -0.44 3.37
N LEU A 62 -10.36 -0.92 4.46
CA LEU A 62 -11.77 -0.68 4.70
C LEU A 62 -11.99 0.79 5.08
N HIS A 63 -13.16 1.30 4.71
CA HIS A 63 -13.66 2.60 5.19
C HIS A 63 -13.87 2.60 6.71
#